data_AF-A0ABD0NUT1-F1
#
_entry.id   AF-A0ABD0NUT1-F1
#
_cell.length_a   1.000
_cell.length_b   1.000
_cell.length_c   1.000
_cell.angle_alpha   90.00
_cell.angle_beta   90.00
_cell.angle_gamma   90.00
#
_symmetry.space_group_name_H-M   'P 1'
#
loop_
_entity.id
_entity.type
_entity.pdbx_description
1 polymer ?
#
loop_
_entity_poly.entity_id
_entity_poly.type
_entity_poly.pdbx_seq_one_letter_code
_entity_poly.pdbx_strand_id
1 'polypeptide(L)' 'VFAQASSVSMTKMDVSNLAMVMAPNCLRCQSDDPRVIFENTRKEMSFIRVLIQHLDTSFMDG' A
#
# COMPACT_ATOMS: atom_id res chain seq x y z
N VAL A 1 11.09 5.79 4.34
CA VAL A 1 11.02 7.20 3.86
C VAL A 1 9.58 7.73 3.86
N PHE A 2 8.68 7.27 2.98
CA PHE A 2 7.33 7.87 2.83
C PHE A 2 6.41 7.75 4.04
N ALA A 3 6.57 6.68 4.83
CA ALA A 3 5.78 6.41 6.05
C ALA A 3 6.35 7.06 7.33
N GLN A 4 7.47 7.78 7.25
CA GLN A 4 8.10 8.37 8.44
C GLN A 4 7.25 9.52 9.00
N ALA A 5 7.26 9.69 10.32
CA ALA A 5 6.44 10.69 11.00
C ALA A 5 6.63 12.14 10.47
N SER A 6 7.85 12.48 10.03
CA SER A 6 8.17 13.77 9.40
C SER A 6 7.49 13.97 8.04
N SER A 7 7.38 12.91 7.24
CA SER A 7 6.66 12.95 5.97
C SER A 7 5.15 12.98 6.21
N VAL A 8 4.64 12.15 7.13
CA VAL A 8 3.21 12.09 7.48
C VAL A 8 2.71 13.42 8.04
N SER A 9 3.52 14.11 8.85
CA SER A 9 3.12 15.40 9.42
C SER A 9 2.89 16.47 8.34
N MET A 10 3.64 16.40 7.23
CA MET A 10 3.54 17.32 6.09
C MET A 10 2.46 16.89 5.09
N THR A 11 2.43 15.63 4.67
CA THR A 11 1.54 15.13 3.60
C THR A 11 0.18 14.66 4.11
N LYS A 12 0.07 14.37 5.41
CA LYS A 12 -1.09 13.71 6.05
C LYS A 12 -1.36 12.29 5.53
N MET A 13 -0.42 11.69 4.82
CA MET A 13 -0.54 10.35 4.24
C MET A 13 0.20 9.35 5.11
N ASP A 14 -0.52 8.63 5.96
CA ASP A 14 0.02 7.50 6.69
C ASP A 14 0.12 6.23 5.82
N VAL A 15 0.67 5.15 6.40
CA VAL A 15 0.83 3.87 5.70
C VAL A 15 -0.50 3.32 5.18
N SER A 16 -1.59 3.49 5.94
CA SER A 16 -2.91 2.99 5.56
C SER A 16 -3.48 3.76 4.38
N ASN A 17 -3.33 5.08 4.39
CA ASN A 17 -3.75 5.96 3.30
C ASN A 17 -2.97 5.66 2.02
N LEU A 18 -1.64 5.46 2.13
CA LEU A 18 -0.79 5.07 1.00
C LEU A 18 -1.16 3.69 0.44
N ALA A 19 -1.37 2.71 1.31
CA ALA A 19 -1.75 1.36 0.88
C ALA A 19 -3.11 1.34 0.16
N MET A 20 -4.08 2.14 0.64
CA MET A 20 -5.40 2.25 0.03
C MET A 20 -5.33 2.80 -1.39
N VAL A 21 -4.48 3.81 -1.65
CA VAL A 21 -4.34 4.40 -2.99
C VAL A 21 -3.45 3.57 -3.91
N MET A 22 -2.43 2.88 -3.38
CA MET A 22 -1.48 2.09 -4.18
C MET A 22 -2.03 0.71 -4.57
N ALA A 23 -2.71 0.00 -3.67
CA ALA A 23 -3.26 -1.34 -3.91
C ALA A 23 -4.01 -1.51 -5.24
N PRO A 24 -5.03 -0.68 -5.58
CA PRO A 24 -5.79 -0.86 -6.82
C PRO A 24 -4.97 -0.56 -8.09
N ASN A 25 -3.90 0.23 -7.98
CA ASN A 25 -3.03 0.57 -9.11
C ASN A 25 -1.93 -0.47 -9.32
N CYS A 26 -1.48 -1.14 -8.25
CA CYS A 26 -0.42 -2.13 -8.30
C CYS A 26 -0.89 -3.58 -8.47
N LEU A 27 -2.10 -3.92 -7.98
CA LEU A 27 -2.52 -5.33 -7.80
C LEU A 27 -3.93 -5.63 -8.29
N ARG A 28 -4.41 -4.91 -9.32
CA ARG A 28 -5.76 -5.03 -9.85
C ARG A 28 -6.24 -6.50 -9.99
N CYS A 29 -7.26 -6.86 -9.19
CA CYS A 29 -7.99 -8.11 -9.33
C CYS A 29 -8.60 -8.26 -10.74
N GLN A 30 -8.45 -9.44 -11.35
CA GLN A 30 -8.98 -9.76 -12.70
C GLN A 30 -10.37 -10.43 -12.66
N SER A 31 -10.93 -10.66 -11.47
CA SER A 31 -12.23 -11.28 -11.31
C SER A 31 -13.35 -10.27 -11.58
N ASP A 32 -14.43 -10.73 -12.22
CA ASP A 32 -15.67 -9.97 -12.36
C ASP A 32 -16.68 -10.23 -11.23
N ASP A 33 -16.48 -11.29 -10.40
CA ASP A 33 -17.35 -11.54 -9.23
C ASP A 33 -17.09 -10.47 -8.13
N PRO A 34 -18.10 -9.68 -7.75
CA PRO A 34 -17.96 -8.60 -6.75
C PRO A 34 -17.54 -9.10 -5.37
N ARG A 35 -17.85 -10.34 -5.00
CA ARG A 35 -17.44 -10.93 -3.71
C ARG A 35 -15.94 -11.18 -3.69
N VAL A 36 -15.41 -11.72 -4.79
CA VAL A 36 -13.97 -11.98 -4.96
C VAL A 36 -13.21 -10.67 -5.03
N ILE A 37 -13.73 -9.67 -5.76
CA ILE A 37 -13.15 -8.32 -5.81
C ILE A 37 -13.06 -7.71 -4.41
N PHE A 38 -14.14 -7.77 -3.62
CA PHE A 38 -14.16 -7.18 -2.29
C PHE A 38 -13.17 -7.86 -1.33
N GLU A 39 -13.08 -9.19 -1.40
CA GLU A 39 -12.13 -9.95 -0.60
C GLU A 39 -10.68 -9.65 -0.99
N ASN A 40 -10.38 -9.60 -2.29
CA ASN A 40 -9.04 -9.31 -2.78
C ASN A 40 -8.61 -7.87 -2.51
N THR A 41 -9.51 -6.90 -2.63
CA THR A 41 -9.23 -5.49 -2.27
C THR A 41 -8.60 -5.39 -0.88
N ARG A 42 -9.13 -6.14 0.10
CA ARG A 42 -8.59 -6.14 1.47
C ARG A 42 -7.20 -6.77 1.54
N LYS A 43 -6.99 -7.88 0.83
CA LYS A 43 -5.70 -8.58 0.77
C LYS A 43 -4.63 -7.73 0.09
N GLU A 44 -4.96 -7.08 -1.02
CA GLU A 44 -4.10 -6.18 -1.77
C GLU A 44 -3.64 -5.00 -0.91
N MET A 45 -4.56 -4.32 -0.22
CA MET A 45 -4.20 -3.25 0.72
C MET A 45 -3.28 -3.74 1.83
N SER A 46 -3.56 -4.91 2.42
CA SER A 46 -2.70 -5.48 3.46
C SER A 46 -1.31 -5.82 2.93
N PHE A 47 -1.21 -6.37 1.73
CA PHE A 47 0.06 -6.72 1.10
C PHE A 47 0.91 -5.48 0.83
N ILE A 48 0.32 -4.42 0.23
CA ILE A 48 1.04 -3.16 0.03
C ILE A 48 1.48 -2.55 1.36
N ARG A 49 0.65 -2.60 2.41
CA ARG A 49 1.02 -2.09 3.74
C ARG A 49 2.27 -2.80 4.27
N VAL A 50 2.34 -4.13 4.13
CA VAL A 50 3.51 -4.92 4.53
C VAL A 50 4.75 -4.51 3.72
N LEU A 51 4.63 -4.33 2.41
CA LEU A 51 5.75 -3.87 1.59
C LEU A 51 6.25 -2.49 2.02
N ILE A 52 5.37 -1.52 2.26
CA ILE A 52 5.76 -0.17 2.70
C ILE A 52 6.53 -0.21 4.03
N GLN A 53 6.18 -1.12 4.93
CA GLN A 53 6.77 -1.19 6.27
C GLN A 53 8.04 -2.05 6.35
N HIS A 54 8.14 -3.08 5.52
CA HIS A 54 9.11 -4.17 5.72
C HIS A 54 9.95 -4.52 4.50
N LEU A 55 9.63 -3.97 3.31
CA LEU A 55 10.50 -4.18 2.17
C LEU A 55 11.82 -3.45 2.41
N ASP A 56 12.92 -4.18 2.33
CA ASP A 56 14.26 -3.59 2.40
C ASP A 56 14.52 -2.74 1.15
N THR A 57 14.62 -1.44 1.34
CA THR A 57 14.93 -0.46 0.29
C THR A 57 16.33 0.13 0.46
N SER A 58 17.23 -0.53 1.21
CA SER A 58 18.60 -0.05 1.46
C SER A 58 19.39 0.25 0.19
N PHE A 59 19.08 -0.42 -0.92
CA PHE A 59 19.69 -0.12 -2.23
C PHE A 59 19.36 1.28 -2.77
N MET A 60 18.30 1.93 -2.27
CA MET A 60 17.89 3.28 -2.69
C MET A 60 18.62 4.38 -1.93
N ASP A 61 19.31 4.06 -0.82
CA ASP A 61 19.91 5.05 0.07
C ASP A 61 21.26 5.60 -0.42
N GLY A 62 21.77 5.14 -1.58
CA GLY A 62 22.86 5.77 -2.33
C GLY A 62 24.18 5.93 -1.57
#